data_AF-A0A947MUD3-F1
#
_entry.id   AF-A0A947MUD3-F1
#
_cell.length_a   1.000
_cell.length_b   1.000
_cell.length_c   1.000
_cell.angle_alpha   90.00
_cell.angle_beta   90.00
_cell.angle_gamma   90.00
#
_symmetry.space_group_name_H-M   'P 1'
#
loop_
_entity.id
_entity.type
_entity.pdbx_description
1 polymer ?
#
loop_
_entity_poly.entity_id
_entity_poly.type
_entity_poly.pdbx_seq_one_letter_code
_entity_poly.pdbx_strand_id
1 'polypeptide(L)'
;MLPKSVAALALVFALNAAAELPASFPLPKDAGTSEAAPGGGGKIQVFEVPRGKDVVLAELRRGLATGGWELVSDETSPRGAVRLQVKRENTTLKVSLTGDATRTALIVTLP
;
A
#
# COMPACT_ATOMS: atom_id res chain seq x y z
N MET A 1 -57.46 8.15 19.37
CA MET A 1 -57.04 7.19 18.33
C MET A 1 -55.54 7.34 18.13
N LEU A 2 -54.73 6.33 18.49
CA LEU A 2 -53.31 6.19 18.13
C LEU A 2 -53.17 4.89 17.32
N PRO A 3 -52.28 4.87 16.32
CA PRO A 3 -51.01 4.13 16.48
C PRO A 3 -49.81 5.03 16.11
N LYS A 4 -48.73 5.08 16.89
CA LYS A 4 -47.58 4.16 16.90
C LYS A 4 -46.86 4.05 15.54
N SER A 5 -45.57 4.41 15.55
CA SER A 5 -44.42 3.97 14.70
C SER A 5 -43.60 5.20 14.27
N VAL A 6 -42.44 5.54 14.86
CA VAL A 6 -41.12 4.86 14.94
C VAL A 6 -40.34 4.87 13.61
N ALA A 7 -39.06 5.24 13.74
CA ALA A 7 -37.93 5.13 12.79
C ALA A 7 -37.79 6.28 11.76
N ALA A 8 -36.61 6.80 11.46
CA ALA A 8 -35.29 6.19 11.58
C ALA A 8 -34.23 7.23 11.99
N LEU A 9 -33.59 6.99 13.14
CA LEU A 9 -32.28 7.54 13.44
C LEU A 9 -31.29 6.76 12.58
N ALA A 10 -30.86 7.34 11.46
CA ALA A 10 -29.82 6.77 10.61
C ALA A 10 -28.51 6.79 11.40
N LEU A 11 -28.23 5.68 12.08
CA LEU A 11 -26.95 5.40 12.69
C LEU A 11 -25.93 5.26 11.54
N VAL A 12 -25.19 6.33 11.28
CA VAL A 12 -24.04 6.31 10.37
C VAL A 12 -22.97 5.45 11.04
N PHE A 13 -22.96 4.15 10.74
CA PHE A 13 -21.83 3.28 11.02
C PHE A 13 -20.68 3.73 10.11
N ALA A 14 -19.78 4.54 10.66
CA ALA A 14 -18.46 4.73 10.10
C ALA A 14 -17.70 3.40 10.26
N LEU A 15 -17.73 2.55 9.23
CA LEU A 15 -16.78 1.46 9.10
C LEU A 15 -15.40 2.09 8.91
N ASN A 16 -14.63 2.21 9.99
CA ASN A 16 -13.18 2.27 9.89
C ASN A 16 -12.70 0.89 9.45
N ALA A 17 -12.84 0.60 8.15
CA ALA A 17 -12.11 -0.49 7.54
C ALA A 17 -10.63 -0.18 7.73
N ALA A 18 -9.90 -1.07 8.42
CA ALA A 18 -8.46 -1.08 8.31
C ALA A 18 -8.16 -1.11 6.80
N ALA A 19 -7.47 -0.09 6.30
CA ALA A 19 -7.11 -0.10 4.89
C ALA A 19 -6.23 -1.35 4.70
N GLU A 20 -6.64 -2.23 3.80
CA GLU A 20 -5.84 -3.38 3.39
C GLU A 20 -5.19 -3.05 2.06
N LEU A 21 -4.02 -3.65 1.82
CA LEU A 21 -3.36 -3.54 0.54
C LEU A 21 -4.26 -4.19 -0.52
N PRO A 22 -4.62 -3.50 -1.61
CA PRO A 22 -5.44 -4.09 -2.65
C PRO A 22 -4.77 -5.36 -3.19
N ALA A 23 -5.52 -6.45 -3.33
CA ALA A 23 -5.01 -7.72 -3.87
C ALA A 23 -4.44 -7.58 -5.30
N SER A 24 -4.79 -6.50 -5.99
CA SER A 24 -4.28 -6.16 -7.31
C SER A 24 -2.91 -5.47 -7.30
N PHE A 25 -2.39 -5.10 -6.13
CA PHE A 25 -1.05 -4.56 -5.99
C PHE A 25 -0.01 -5.67 -6.18
N PRO A 26 0.98 -5.48 -7.07
CA PRO A 26 1.92 -6.53 -7.46
C PRO A 26 3.05 -6.67 -6.44
N LEU A 27 2.76 -7.31 -5.31
CA LEU A 27 3.79 -7.67 -4.34
C LEU A 27 4.79 -8.66 -4.96
N PRO A 28 6.11 -8.52 -4.67
CA PRO A 28 7.08 -9.55 -4.97
C PRO A 28 6.66 -10.88 -4.34
N LYS A 29 6.82 -11.98 -5.08
CA LYS A 29 6.37 -13.32 -4.65
C LYS A 29 7.04 -13.84 -3.37
N ASP A 30 8.21 -13.30 -3.06
CA ASP A 30 9.06 -13.63 -1.92
C ASP A 30 9.04 -12.51 -0.86
N ALA A 31 8.10 -11.58 -0.97
CA ALA A 31 7.80 -10.66 0.12
C ALA A 31 7.37 -11.47 1.36
N GLY A 32 8.02 -11.21 2.48
CA GLY A 32 7.65 -11.77 3.77
C GLY A 32 6.30 -11.26 4.28
N THR A 33 5.93 -11.68 5.48
CA THR A 33 4.72 -11.22 6.16
C THR A 33 4.76 -9.70 6.33
N SER A 34 3.63 -9.02 6.11
CA SER A 34 3.54 -7.60 6.39
C SER A 34 3.61 -7.33 7.89
N GLU A 35 4.46 -6.40 8.29
CA GLU A 35 4.45 -5.82 9.62
C GLU A 35 3.85 -4.42 9.56
N ALA A 36 2.94 -4.11 10.49
CA ALA A 36 2.41 -2.77 10.63
C ALA A 36 3.50 -1.87 11.24
N ALA A 37 3.86 -0.78 10.54
CA ALA A 37 4.87 0.13 11.09
C ALA A 37 4.31 0.88 12.32
N PRO A 38 5.05 0.92 13.45
CA PRO A 38 4.62 1.66 14.63
C PRO A 38 4.49 3.16 14.28
N GLY A 39 3.33 3.74 14.63
CA GLY A 39 3.00 5.15 14.32
C GLY A 39 2.27 5.37 12.99
N GLY A 40 2.10 4.34 12.15
CA GLY A 40 1.40 4.45 10.86
C GLY A 40 -0.13 4.38 10.94
N GLY A 41 -0.72 4.27 12.13
CA GLY A 41 -2.18 4.15 12.31
C GLY A 41 -2.80 2.96 11.58
N GLY A 42 -2.03 1.89 11.34
CA GLY A 42 -2.45 0.72 10.55
C GLY A 42 -2.41 0.91 9.03
N LYS A 43 -2.00 2.08 8.53
CA LYS A 43 -1.95 2.40 7.09
C LYS A 43 -0.61 2.11 6.43
N ILE A 44 0.42 1.78 7.21
CA ILE A 44 1.76 1.49 6.69
C ILE A 44 2.03 0.01 6.86
N GLN A 45 2.23 -0.68 5.73
CA GLN A 45 2.63 -2.08 5.69
C GLN A 45 4.08 -2.17 5.22
N VAL A 46 4.91 -2.90 5.95
CA VAL A 46 6.31 -3.14 5.60
C VAL A 46 6.49 -4.60 5.24
N PHE A 47 7.07 -4.85 4.07
CA PHE A 47 7.39 -6.18 3.57
C PHE A 47 8.91 -6.29 3.43
N GLU A 48 9.52 -7.29 4.08
CA GLU A 48 10.92 -7.63 3.83
C GLU A 48 11.02 -8.55 2.61
N VAL A 49 11.93 -8.23 1.69
CA VAL A 49 12.21 -9.04 0.49
C VAL A 49 13.68 -9.43 0.52
N PRO A 50 14.04 -10.72 0.50
CA PRO A 50 15.41 -11.22 0.60
C PRO A 50 16.17 -11.12 -0.74
N ARG A 51 16.03 -9.98 -1.41
CA ARG A 51 16.68 -9.66 -2.69
C ARG A 51 17.09 -8.19 -2.72
N GLY A 52 18.06 -7.89 -3.58
CA GLY A 52 18.55 -6.54 -3.78
C GLY A 52 17.51 -5.57 -4.33
N LYS A 53 17.60 -4.32 -3.88
CA LYS A 53 16.64 -3.25 -4.18
C LYS A 53 16.40 -3.03 -5.66
N ASP A 54 17.45 -3.09 -6.49
CA ASP A 54 17.32 -2.85 -7.92
C ASP A 54 16.53 -3.98 -8.62
N VAL A 55 16.72 -5.22 -8.17
CA VAL A 55 15.96 -6.39 -8.66
C VAL A 55 14.49 -6.25 -8.27
N VAL A 56 14.22 -5.91 -7.01
CA VAL A 56 12.86 -5.73 -6.48
C VAL A 56 12.16 -4.55 -7.17
N LEU A 57 12.86 -3.44 -7.40
CA LEU A 57 12.33 -2.27 -8.08
C LEU A 57 11.95 -2.59 -9.54
N ALA A 58 12.80 -3.31 -10.26
CA ALA A 58 12.53 -3.70 -11.65
C ALA A 58 11.33 -4.64 -11.74
N GLU A 59 11.20 -5.60 -10.83
CA GLU A 59 10.05 -6.49 -10.73
C GLU A 59 8.77 -5.71 -10.40
N LEU A 60 8.83 -4.82 -9.41
CA LEU A 60 7.69 -4.01 -9.01
C LEU A 60 7.19 -3.15 -10.16
N ARG A 61 8.06 -2.43 -10.88
CA ARG A 61 7.66 -1.61 -12.03
C ARG A 61 6.99 -2.43 -13.11
N ARG A 62 7.52 -3.61 -13.42
CA ARG A 62 6.90 -4.54 -14.37
C ARG A 62 5.52 -4.99 -13.90
N GLY A 63 5.42 -5.38 -12.63
CA GLY A 63 4.15 -5.77 -12.02
C GLY A 63 3.12 -4.65 -12.04
N LEU A 64 3.54 -3.41 -11.78
CA LEU A 64 2.66 -2.24 -11.79
C LEU A 64 2.10 -1.99 -13.18
N ALA A 65 2.96 -2.03 -14.20
CA ALA A 65 2.55 -1.88 -15.59
C ALA A 65 1.55 -2.97 -16.02
N THR A 66 1.86 -4.25 -15.74
CA THR A 66 0.97 -5.37 -16.06
C THR A 66 -0.34 -5.34 -15.25
N GLY A 67 -0.28 -4.83 -14.03
CA GLY A 67 -1.41 -4.71 -13.11
C GLY A 67 -2.26 -3.46 -13.33
N GLY A 68 -2.01 -2.66 -14.37
CA GLY A 68 -2.78 -1.45 -14.67
C GLY A 68 -2.62 -0.33 -13.63
N TRP A 69 -1.49 -0.31 -12.92
CA TRP A 69 -1.12 0.79 -12.03
C TRP A 69 -0.35 1.85 -12.81
N GLU A 70 -0.79 3.08 -12.69
CA GLU A 70 -0.12 4.26 -13.23
C GLU A 70 0.95 4.75 -12.25
N LEU A 71 2.14 5.07 -12.76
CA LEU A 71 3.20 5.70 -11.98
C LEU A 71 3.00 7.22 -11.98
N VAL A 72 2.58 7.77 -10.84
CA VAL A 72 2.32 9.21 -10.65
C VAL A 72 3.61 9.95 -10.31
N SER A 73 4.47 9.36 -9.48
CA SER A 73 5.76 9.94 -9.13
C SER A 73 6.81 8.86 -8.91
N ASP A 74 8.07 9.24 -9.14
CA ASP A 74 9.24 8.39 -9.03
C ASP A 74 10.44 9.22 -8.57
N GLU A 75 10.71 9.19 -7.28
CA GLU A 75 11.75 10.00 -6.66
C GLU A 75 12.79 9.07 -6.03
N THR A 76 14.06 9.27 -6.40
CA THR A 76 15.18 8.64 -5.70
C THR A 76 15.81 9.65 -4.77
N SER A 77 15.78 9.36 -3.47
CA SER A 77 16.40 10.20 -2.46
C SER A 77 17.94 10.18 -2.57
N PRO A 78 18.64 11.21 -2.06
CA PRO A 78 20.10 11.24 -2.04
C PRO A 78 20.74 10.05 -1.30
N ARG A 79 20.00 9.42 -0.38
CA ARG A 79 20.44 8.24 0.39
C ARG A 79 20.07 6.92 -0.29
N GLY A 80 19.57 6.96 -1.53
CA GLY A 80 19.27 5.79 -2.35
C GLY A 80 17.94 5.08 -2.03
N ALA A 81 17.09 5.63 -1.17
CA ALA A 81 15.70 5.18 -1.07
C ALA A 81 14.92 5.60 -2.32
N VAL A 82 14.07 4.73 -2.85
CA VAL A 82 13.18 5.02 -3.98
C VAL A 82 11.77 5.20 -3.46
N ARG A 83 11.09 6.28 -3.87
CA ARG A 83 9.73 6.62 -3.47
C ARG A 83 8.87 6.74 -4.71
N LEU A 84 7.89 5.85 -4.80
CA LEU A 84 6.93 5.81 -5.89
C LEU A 84 5.58 6.26 -5.36
N GLN A 85 4.83 7.00 -6.17
CA GLN A 85 3.40 7.14 -5.98
C GLN A 85 2.73 6.45 -7.15
N VAL A 86 1.85 5.50 -6.85
CA VAL A 86 1.15 4.71 -7.87
C VAL A 86 -0.35 4.87 -7.69
N LYS A 87 -1.07 4.87 -8.81
CA LYS A 87 -2.51 5.04 -8.83
C LYS A 87 -3.15 3.96 -9.67
N ARG A 88 -4.27 3.42 -9.20
CA ARG A 88 -5.16 2.59 -9.99
C ARG A 88 -6.59 2.94 -9.63
N GLU A 89 -7.38 3.30 -10.63
CA GLU A 89 -8.77 3.75 -10.44
C GLU A 89 -8.84 4.90 -9.41
N ASN A 90 -9.55 4.71 -8.29
CA ASN A 90 -9.67 5.68 -7.20
C ASN A 90 -8.67 5.46 -6.05
N THR A 91 -7.74 4.51 -6.20
CA THR A 91 -6.77 4.16 -5.16
C THR A 91 -5.40 4.71 -5.48
N THR A 92 -4.82 5.45 -4.53
CA THR A 92 -3.45 5.96 -4.61
C THR A 92 -2.64 5.37 -3.47
N LEU A 93 -1.48 4.79 -3.80
CA LEU A 93 -0.56 4.20 -2.84
C LEU A 93 0.77 4.94 -2.90
N LYS A 94 1.37 5.17 -1.73
CA LYS A 94 2.78 5.59 -1.66
C LYS A 94 3.61 4.36 -1.36
N VAL A 95 4.59 4.08 -2.21
CA VAL A 95 5.48 2.93 -2.08
C VAL A 95 6.89 3.45 -1.87
N SER A 96 7.59 2.96 -0.86
CA SER A 96 8.99 3.27 -0.62
C SER A 96 9.82 1.99 -0.62
N LEU A 97 10.95 2.00 -1.30
CA LEU A 97 11.91 0.92 -1.31
C LEU A 97 13.20 1.42 -0.67
N THR A 98 13.63 0.76 0.40
CA THR A 98 14.90 0.99 1.07
C THR A 98 15.67 -0.32 1.18
N GLY A 99 16.97 -0.25 1.47
CA GLY A 99 17.84 -1.42 1.55
C GLY A 99 18.98 -1.39 0.54
N ASP A 100 19.61 -2.55 0.37
CA ASP A 100 20.89 -2.75 -0.31
C ASP A 100 20.81 -3.84 -1.41
N ALA A 101 21.94 -4.40 -1.81
CA ALA A 101 22.04 -5.42 -2.85
C ALA A 101 21.54 -6.81 -2.42
N THR A 102 21.28 -7.01 -1.13
CA THR A 102 20.91 -8.30 -0.54
C THR A 102 19.52 -8.32 0.06
N ARG A 103 19.04 -7.19 0.57
CA ARG A 103 17.74 -7.08 1.22
C ARG A 103 17.04 -5.76 0.91
N THR A 104 15.73 -5.83 0.76
CA THR A 104 14.87 -4.69 0.48
C THR A 104 13.72 -4.63 1.47
N ALA A 105 13.48 -3.47 2.05
CA ALA A 105 12.21 -3.17 2.71
C ALA A 105 11.30 -2.45 1.71
N LEU A 106 10.19 -3.10 1.37
CA LEU A 106 9.11 -2.54 0.57
C LEU A 106 8.04 -2.02 1.52
N ILE A 107 7.88 -0.70 1.57
CA ILE A 107 6.97 -0.01 2.47
C ILE A 107 5.80 0.51 1.64
N VAL A 108 4.58 0.07 1.93
CA VAL A 108 3.37 0.54 1.26
C VAL A 108 2.51 1.31 2.24
N THR A 109 2.23 2.57 1.91
CA THR A 109 1.29 3.43 2.65
C THR A 109 -0.03 3.49 1.90
N LEU A 110 -1.07 3.08 2.60
CA LEU A 110 -2.45 3.06 2.16
C LEU A 110 -3.11 4.45 2.36
N PRO A 111 -4.16 4.78 1.59
CA PRO A 111 -4.84 6.08 1.67
C PRO A 111 -5.46 6.38 3.04
#